data_AF-A0A3D6DWR2-F1
#
_entry.id   AF-A0A3D6DWR2-F1
#
_cell.length_a   1.000
_cell.length_b   1.000
_cell.length_c   1.000
_cell.angle_alpha   90.00
_cell.angle_beta   90.00
_cell.angle_gamma   90.00
#
_symmetry.space_group_name_H-M   'P 1'
#
loop_
_entity.id
_entity.type
_entity.pdbx_description
1 polymer ?
#
loop_
_entity_poly.entity_id
_entity_poly.type
_entity_poly.pdbx_seq_one_letter_code
_entity_poly.pdbx_strand_id
1 'polypeptide(L)' 'QMDGAILVVSAADGPMPQTREHILLARQVGVPFIIVYLNKCDMVDDAELLELVDMEVRELLSKYD' A
#
# COMPACT_ATOMS: atom_id res chain seq x y z
N GLN A 1 -8.81 13.35 -14.14
CA GLN A 1 -7.80 12.37 -14.59
C GLN A 1 -6.71 12.33 -13.54
N MET A 2 -6.22 11.14 -13.21
CA MET A 2 -5.15 10.94 -12.23
C MET A 2 -4.04 10.16 -12.93
N ASP A 3 -2.86 10.76 -13.05
CA ASP A 3 -1.70 10.14 -13.70
C ASP A 3 -0.96 9.17 -12.77
N GLY A 4 -1.29 9.19 -11.48
CA GLY A 4 -0.73 8.32 -10.46
C GLY A 4 -1.46 8.50 -9.12
N ALA A 5 -1.26 7.55 -8.22
CA ALA A 5 -1.75 7.64 -6.83
C ALA A 5 -0.61 7.34 -5.85
N ILE A 6 -0.66 7.98 -4.67
CA ILE A 6 0.20 7.63 -3.54
C ILE A 6 -0.64 6.85 -2.54
N LEU A 7 -0.27 5.60 -2.28
CA LEU A 7 -0.90 4.73 -1.30
C LEU A 7 -0.11 4.81 0.01
N VAL A 8 -0.67 5.52 0.98
CA VAL A 8 -0.08 5.62 2.33
C VAL A 8 -0.55 4.44 3.17
N VAL A 9 0.38 3.61 3.63
CA VAL A 9 0.11 2.45 4.50
C VAL A 9 0.85 2.62 5.81
N SER A 10 0.19 2.35 6.94
CA SER A 10 0.83 2.39 8.24
C SER A 10 1.71 1.15 8.43
N ALA A 11 2.99 1.34 8.71
CA ALA A 11 3.92 0.26 9.02
C ALA A 11 3.52 -0.54 10.26
N ALA A 12 2.89 0.12 11.24
CA ALA A 12 2.44 -0.52 12.48
C ALA A 12 1.13 -1.33 12.32
N ASP A 13 0.25 -0.89 11.41
CA ASP A 13 -1.09 -1.48 11.24
C ASP A 13 -1.19 -2.41 10.02
N GLY A 14 -0.27 -2.28 9.06
CA GLY A 14 -0.28 -3.04 7.81
C GLY A 14 -1.44 -2.68 6.86
N PRO A 15 -1.69 -3.52 5.83
CA PRO A 15 -2.73 -3.29 4.84
C PRO A 15 -4.15 -3.56 5.40
N MET A 16 -4.86 -2.47 5.70
CA MET A 16 -6.26 -2.49 6.16
C MET A 16 -7.27 -2.71 5.01
N PRO A 17 -8.56 -3.05 5.30
CA PRO A 17 -9.59 -3.22 4.27
C PRO A 17 -9.72 -2.04 3.30
N GLN A 18 -9.57 -0.81 3.78
CA GLN A 18 -9.62 0.40 2.94
C GLN A 18 -8.47 0.45 1.93
N THR A 19 -7.29 -0.09 2.26
CA THR A 19 -6.15 -0.19 1.34
C THR A 19 -6.53 -0.98 0.09
N ARG A 20 -7.30 -2.07 0.26
CA ARG A 20 -7.80 -2.89 -0.85
C ARG A 20 -8.81 -2.14 -1.70
N GLU A 21 -9.78 -1.48 -1.06
CA GLU A 21 -10.79 -0.70 -1.76
C GLU A 21 -10.17 0.45 -2.55
N HIS A 22 -9.17 1.15 -1.99
CA HIS A 22 -8.47 2.22 -2.69
C HIS A 22 -7.68 1.72 -3.91
N ILE A 23 -6.99 0.58 -3.81
CA ILE A 23 -6.29 -0.02 -4.96
C ILE A 23 -7.30 -0.38 -6.05
N LEU A 24 -8.41 -1.04 -5.68
CA LEU A 24 -9.46 -1.43 -6.61
C LEU A 24 -10.07 -0.22 -7.33
N LEU A 25 -10.42 0.83 -6.58
CA LEU A 25 -10.99 2.06 -7.13
C LEU A 25 -9.98 2.79 -8.03
N ALA A 26 -8.71 2.89 -7.62
CA ALA A 26 -7.64 3.51 -8.41
C ALA A 26 -7.49 2.83 -9.78
N ARG A 27 -7.56 1.49 -9.82
CA ARG A 27 -7.54 0.73 -11.07
C ARG A 27 -8.79 0.96 -11.91
N GLN A 28 -9.99 0.96 -11.31
CA GLN A 28 -11.25 1.19 -12.01
C GLN A 28 -11.33 2.58 -12.67
N VAL A 29 -10.72 3.60 -12.05
CA VAL A 29 -10.64 4.96 -12.62
C VAL A 29 -9.42 5.17 -13.52
N GLY A 30 -8.64 4.11 -13.79
CA GLY A 30 -7.57 4.11 -14.78
C GLY A 30 -6.26 4.73 -14.31
N VAL A 31 -5.95 4.70 -13.01
CA VAL A 31 -4.64 5.15 -12.50
C VAL A 31 -3.55 4.19 -12.98
N PRO A 32 -2.54 4.66 -13.75
CA PRO A 32 -1.54 3.78 -14.35
C PRO A 32 -0.44 3.38 -13.37
N PHE A 33 -0.13 4.21 -12.37
CA PHE A 33 0.95 3.98 -11.42
C PHE A 33 0.53 4.27 -9.97
N ILE A 34 0.87 3.38 -9.05
CA ILE A 34 0.66 3.57 -7.61
C ILE A 34 2.03 3.53 -6.92
N ILE A 35 2.36 4.59 -6.19
CA ILE A 35 3.56 4.67 -5.34
C ILE A 35 3.15 4.39 -3.90
N VAL A 36 3.81 3.46 -3.23
CA VAL A 36 3.54 3.13 -1.82
C VAL A 36 4.41 3.99 -0.92
N TYR A 37 3.82 4.52 0.14
CA TYR A 37 4.53 5.18 1.23
C TYR A 37 4.21 4.48 2.55
N LEU A 38 5.19 3.79 3.12
CA LEU A 38 5.09 3.22 4.47
C LEU A 38 5.29 4.34 5.50
N ASN A 39 4.24 4.60 6.26
CA ASN A 39 4.16 5.67 7.26
C ASN A 39 4.27 5.10 8.68
N LYS A 40 4.63 5.93 9.65
CA LYS A 40 4.80 5.54 11.07
C LYS A 40 5.87 4.45 11.29
N CYS A 41 6.90 4.39 10.44
CA CYS A 41 8.00 3.44 10.63
C CYS A 41 8.77 3.71 11.94
N ASP A 42 8.70 4.92 12.48
CA ASP A 42 9.23 5.29 13.81
C ASP A 42 8.53 4.57 14.97
N MET A 43 7.33 4.02 14.75
CA MET A 43 6.57 3.25 15.75
C MET A 43 6.85 1.74 15.66
N VAL A 44 7.69 1.31 14.70
CA VAL A 44 8.04 -0.10 14.48
C VAL A 44 9.55 -0.25 14.62
N ASP A 45 9.98 -0.80 15.75
CA ASP A 45 11.40 -1.00 16.05
C ASP A 45 11.99 -2.25 15.38
N ASP A 46 11.14 -3.15 14.87
CA ASP A 46 11.53 -4.42 14.26
C ASP A 46 11.57 -4.34 12.73
N ALA A 47 12.78 -4.50 12.17
CA ALA A 47 13.00 -4.47 10.73
C ALA A 47 12.34 -5.65 9.99
N GLU A 48 12.21 -6.83 10.62
CA GLU A 48 11.56 -7.98 10.00
C GLU A 48 10.06 -7.73 9.81
N LEU A 49 9.43 -7.02 10.75
CA LEU A 49 8.03 -6.63 10.64
C LEU A 49 7.81 -5.62 9.49
N LEU A 50 8.73 -4.67 9.30
CA LEU A 50 8.68 -3.73 8.18
C LEU A 50 8.79 -4.43 6.83
N GLU A 51 9.71 -5.39 6.71
CA GLU A 51 9.85 -6.21 5.49
C GLU A 51 8.60 -7.05 5.22
N LEU A 52 8.00 -7.63 6.27
CA LEU A 52 6.75 -8.37 6.14
C LEU A 52 5.62 -7.49 5.60
N VAL A 53 5.46 -6.27 6.14
CA VAL A 53 4.43 -5.32 5.68
C VAL A 53 4.69 -4.88 4.24
N ASP A 54 5.94 -4.63 3.84
CA ASP A 54 6.27 -4.31 2.44
C ASP A 54 5.90 -5.47 1.51
N MET A 55 6.21 -6.71 1.89
CA MET A 55 5.82 -7.91 1.13
C MET A 55 4.30 -8.03 0.99
N GLU A 56 3.54 -7.88 2.07
CA GLU A 56 2.07 -7.96 2.03
C GLU A 56 1.46 -6.89 1.12
N VAL A 57 1.98 -5.64 1.16
CA VAL A 57 1.48 -4.57 0.29
C VAL A 57 1.80 -4.85 -1.18
N ARG A 58 2.98 -5.41 -1.48
CA ARG A 58 3.35 -5.81 -2.85
C ARG A 58 2.45 -6.92 -3.37
N GLU A 59 2.21 -7.97 -2.58
CA GLU A 59 1.30 -9.04 -2.94
C GLU A 59 -0.12 -8.51 -3.20
N LEU A 60 -0.56 -7.55 -2.37
CA LEU A 60 -1.85 -6.90 -2.54
C LEU A 60 -1.93 -6.12 -3.85
N LEU A 61 -0.90 -5.35 -4.20
CA LEU A 61 -0.83 -4.63 -5.48
C LEU A 61 -0.83 -5.61 -6.67
N SER A 62 -0.06 -6.70 -6.58
CA SER A 62 0.02 -7.73 -7.64
C SER A 62 -1.29 -8.50 -7.83
N LYS A 63 -2.12 -8.64 -6.79
CA LYS A 63 -3.45 -9.25 -6.90
C LYS A 63 -4.43 -8.43 -7.74
N TYR A 64 -4.22 -7.11 -7.81
CA TYR A 64 -5.07 -6.16 -8.54
C TYR A 64 -4.32 -5.51 -9.73
N ASP A 65 -3.26 -6.14 -10.21
CA ASP A 65 -2.55 -5.76 -11.43
C ASP A 65 -3.25 -6.35 -12.67
#